data_AF-V9G5K1-F1
#
_entry.id   AF-V9G5K1-F1
#
_cell.length_a   1.000
_cell.length_b   1.000
_cell.length_c   1.000
_cell.angle_alpha   90.00
_cell.angle_beta   90.00
_cell.angle_gamma   90.00
#
_symmetry.space_group_name_H-M   'P 1'
#
loop_
_entity.id
_entity.type
_entity.pdbx_description
1 polymer ?
#
loop_
_entity_poly.entity_id
_entity_poly.type
_entity_poly.pdbx_seq_one_letter_code
_entity_poly.pdbx_strand_id
1 'polypeptide(L)'
;MISDKKSWIIEATITDMQQAMASGALTSMDLVQLYLERIQTYDGELRSIIELNPDALRIAKELDQEREAGAFAGHCTAFLSF
;
A
#
# COMPACT_ATOMS: atom_id res chain seq x y z
N MET A 1 -15.19 5.94 -8.41
CA MET A 1 -14.36 4.72 -8.27
C MET A 1 -13.15 4.88 -9.16
N ILE A 2 -11.95 4.71 -8.61
CA ILE A 2 -10.70 4.83 -9.38
C ILE A 2 -10.68 3.67 -10.40
N SER A 3 -10.96 3.98 -11.67
CA SER A 3 -11.11 2.96 -12.72
C SER A 3 -9.81 2.22 -13.02
N ASP A 4 -8.65 2.89 -12.87
CA ASP A 4 -7.33 2.33 -13.11
C ASP A 4 -6.38 2.62 -11.93
N LYS A 5 -6.51 1.83 -10.85
CA LYS A 5 -5.66 1.95 -9.64
C LYS A 5 -4.15 1.87 -9.95
N LYS A 6 -3.77 1.07 -10.96
CA LYS A 6 -2.37 0.86 -11.39
C LYS A 6 -1.71 2.09 -12.00
N SER A 7 -2.47 2.89 -12.76
CA SER A 7 -1.96 4.15 -13.32
C SER A 7 -1.99 5.24 -12.25
N TRP A 8 -3.05 5.27 -11.45
CA TRP A 8 -3.24 6.28 -10.42
C TRP A 8 -2.14 6.28 -9.35
N ILE A 9 -1.67 5.11 -8.90
CA ILE A 9 -0.62 5.01 -7.87
C ILE A 9 0.73 5.63 -8.28
N ILE A 10 0.94 5.86 -9.58
CA ILE A 10 2.17 6.43 -10.13
C ILE A 10 2.22 7.95 -9.90
N GLU A 11 1.06 8.60 -9.98
CA GLU A 11 0.92 10.05 -9.87
C GLU A 11 0.31 10.48 -8.53
N ALA A 12 -0.25 9.54 -7.77
CA ALA A 12 -0.85 9.79 -6.46
C ALA A 12 0.22 10.23 -5.45
N THR A 13 -0.11 11.26 -4.68
CA THR A 13 0.70 11.66 -3.52
C THR A 13 0.37 10.80 -2.31
N ILE A 14 1.23 10.82 -1.28
CA ILE A 14 0.97 10.13 -0.01
C ILE A 14 -0.38 10.59 0.59
N THR A 15 -0.71 11.87 0.45
CA THR A 15 -1.99 12.43 0.90
C THR A 15 -3.18 11.83 0.14
N ASP A 16 -3.06 11.69 -1.19
CA ASP A 16 -4.13 11.08 -2.01
C ASP A 16 -4.34 9.61 -1.65
N MET A 17 -3.24 8.88 -1.39
CA MET A 17 -3.29 7.49 -0.91
C MET A 17 -3.99 7.40 0.45
N GLN A 18 -3.65 8.28 1.39
CA GLN A 18 -4.29 8.32 2.71
C GLN A 18 -5.79 8.63 2.61
N GLN A 19 -6.18 9.58 1.76
CA GLN A 19 -7.59 9.90 1.51
C GLN A 19 -8.34 8.76 0.82
N ALA A 20 -7.72 8.10 -0.15
CA ALA A 20 -8.29 6.92 -0.80
C ALA A 20 -8.50 5.76 0.19
N MET A 21 -7.57 5.57 1.12
CA MET A 21 -7.71 4.59 2.21
C MET A 21 -8.77 4.99 3.23
N ALA A 22 -8.82 6.27 3.62
CA ALA A 22 -9.82 6.79 4.56
C ALA A 22 -11.25 6.73 4.00
N SER A 23 -11.40 6.91 2.69
CA SER A 23 -12.69 6.80 1.99
C SER A 23 -13.09 5.35 1.66
N GLY A 24 -12.24 4.37 1.95
CA GLY A 24 -12.45 2.96 1.58
C GLY A 24 -12.35 2.67 0.08
N ALA A 25 -11.88 3.63 -0.72
CA ALA A 25 -11.64 3.45 -2.16
C ALA A 25 -10.43 2.54 -2.44
N LEU A 26 -9.53 2.41 -1.46
CA LEU A 26 -8.32 1.61 -1.53
C LEU A 26 -8.03 0.97 -0.16
N THR A 27 -7.50 -0.25 -0.14
CA THR A 27 -7.03 -0.92 1.09
C THR A 27 -5.51 -0.93 1.13
N SER A 28 -4.93 -1.16 2.31
CA SER A 28 -3.48 -1.36 2.47
C SER A 28 -3.03 -2.58 1.69
N MET A 29 -3.84 -3.64 1.68
CA MET A 29 -3.58 -4.84 0.89
C MET A 29 -3.54 -4.53 -0.61
N ASP A 30 -4.50 -3.74 -1.12
CA ASP A 30 -4.50 -3.29 -2.52
C ASP A 30 -3.22 -2.50 -2.84
N LEU A 31 -2.80 -1.60 -1.95
CA LEU A 31 -1.62 -0.77 -2.14
C LEU A 31 -0.35 -1.62 -2.22
N VAL A 32 -0.17 -2.55 -1.28
CA VAL A 32 0.98 -3.47 -1.26
C VAL A 32 0.99 -4.34 -2.50
N GLN A 33 -0.15 -4.87 -2.93
CA GLN A 33 -0.25 -5.69 -4.13
C GLN A 33 0.14 -4.91 -5.39
N LEU A 34 -0.32 -3.66 -5.53
CA LEU A 34 0.03 -2.79 -6.65
C LEU A 34 1.53 -2.49 -6.70
N TYR A 35 2.16 -2.26 -5.55
CA TYR A 35 3.62 -2.07 -5.48
C TYR A 35 4.37 -3.35 -5.79
N LEU A 36 3.97 -4.51 -5.24
CA LEU A 36 4.60 -5.79 -5.54
C LEU A 36 4.55 -6.13 -7.04
N GLU A 37 3.42 -5.87 -7.71
CA GLU A 37 3.28 -6.08 -9.15
C GLU A 37 4.23 -5.16 -9.95
N ARG A 38 4.38 -3.90 -9.54
CA ARG A 38 5.36 -2.98 -10.15
C ARG A 38 6.78 -3.47 -9.94
N ILE A 39 7.10 -3.93 -8.73
CA ILE A 39 8.42 -4.48 -8.40
C ILE A 39 8.72 -5.67 -9.30
N GLN A 40 7.80 -6.63 -9.43
CA GLN A 40 7.98 -7.77 -10.35
C GLN A 40 8.16 -7.33 -11.81
N THR A 41 7.50 -6.25 -12.23
CA THR A 41 7.56 -5.75 -13.61
C THR A 41 8.87 -5.01 -13.93
N TYR A 42 9.40 -4.23 -12.98
CA TYR A 42 10.52 -3.30 -13.23
C TYR A 42 11.83 -3.67 -12.53
N ASP A 43 11.78 -4.40 -11.41
CA ASP A 43 12.95 -4.64 -10.54
C ASP A 43 13.90 -5.73 -11.07
N GLY A 44 13.48 -6.50 -12.08
CA GLY A 44 14.33 -7.53 -12.70
C GLY A 44 15.66 -7.01 -13.25
N GLU A 45 15.68 -5.79 -13.79
CA GLU A 45 16.91 -5.13 -14.26
C GLU A 45 17.48 -4.10 -13.27
N LEU A 46 16.62 -3.47 -12.47
CA LEU A 46 17.00 -2.39 -11.57
C LEU A 46 17.62 -2.88 -10.25
N ARG A 47 17.33 -4.13 -9.82
CA ARG A 47 17.79 -4.74 -8.54
C ARG A 47 17.72 -3.77 -7.36
N SER A 48 16.69 -2.93 -7.34
CA SER A 48 16.52 -1.88 -6.36
C SER A 48 15.96 -2.42 -5.05
N ILE A 49 15.36 -3.62 -5.06
CA ILE A 49 14.84 -4.26 -3.87
C ILE A 49 15.66 -5.52 -3.56
N ILE A 50 16.35 -5.45 -2.42
CA ILE A 50 17.26 -6.50 -1.95
C ILE A 50 16.46 -7.68 -1.38
N GLU A 51 15.38 -7.39 -0.64
CA GLU A 51 14.52 -8.40 -0.02
C GLU A 51 13.09 -7.86 0.10
N LEU A 52 12.11 -8.69 -0.25
CA LEU A 52 10.69 -8.42 0.00
C LEU A 52 10.30 -9.07 1.32
N ASN A 53 9.70 -8.30 2.23
CA ASN A 53 9.18 -8.90 3.46
C ASN A 53 8.00 -9.83 3.14
N PRO A 54 8.09 -11.15 3.43
CA PRO A 54 6.98 -12.07 3.22
C PRO A 54 5.75 -11.73 4.08
N ASP A 55 5.94 -11.03 5.20
CA ASP A 55 4.86 -10.57 6.07
C ASP A 55 4.15 -9.31 5.57
N ALA A 56 4.60 -8.69 4.46
CA ALA A 56 4.03 -7.43 3.98
C ALA A 56 2.50 -7.52 3.74
N LEU A 57 2.03 -8.64 3.18
CA LEU A 57 0.60 -8.88 2.97
C LEU A 57 -0.15 -9.11 4.29
N ARG A 58 0.48 -9.76 5.27
CA ARG A 58 -0.11 -10.03 6.58
C ARG A 58 -0.29 -8.73 7.36
N ILE A 59 0.75 -7.89 7.41
CA ILE A 59 0.72 -6.57 8.05
C ILE A 59 -0.30 -5.66 7.37
N ALA A 60 -0.36 -5.67 6.03
CA ALA A 60 -1.36 -4.89 5.30
C ALA A 60 -2.79 -5.29 5.68
N LYS A 61 -3.06 -6.59 5.81
CA LYS A 61 -4.36 -7.10 6.24
C LYS A 61 -4.70 -6.70 7.68
N GLU A 62 -3.73 -6.77 8.60
CA GLU A 62 -3.89 -6.33 9.99
C GLU A 62 -4.23 -4.82 10.05
N LEU A 63 -3.55 -3.99 9.25
CA LEU A 63 -3.82 -2.55 9.17
C LEU A 63 -5.21 -2.24 8.60
N ASP A 64 -5.69 -3.02 7.63
CA ASP A 64 -7.04 -2.86 7.09
C ASP A 64 -8.10 -3.22 8.14
N GLN A 65 -7.88 -4.27 8.93
CA GLN A 65 -8.75 -4.64 10.05
C GLN A 65 -8.76 -3.57 11.15
N GLU A 66 -7.61 -2.98 11.49
CA GLU A 66 -7.52 -1.88 12.44
C GLU A 66 -8.27 -0.63 11.95
N ARG A 67 -8.23 -0.35 10.64
CA ARG A 67 -9.01 0.74 10.03
C ARG A 67 -10.50 0.50 10.10
N GLU A 68 -10.96 -0.70 9.77
CA GLU A 68 -12.37 -1.07 9.87
C GLU A 68 -12.89 -1.03 11.30
N ALA A 69 -12.03 -1.39 12.28
CA ALA A 69 -12.36 -1.33 13.71
C ALA A 69 -12.41 0.10 14.28
N GLY A 70 -12.14 1.14 13.48
CA GLY A 70 -12.18 2.54 13.91
C GLY A 70 -11.03 2.93 14.86
N ALA A 71 -10.01 2.09 15.02
CA ALA A 71 -8.86 2.33 15.89
C ALA A 71 -7.76 3.17 15.22
N PHE A 72 -7.99 3.67 13.99
CA PHE A 72 -6.96 4.31 13.19
C PHE A 72 -6.71 5.76 13.63
N ALA A 73 -5.83 5.93 14.62
CA ALA A 73 -5.37 7.23 15.11
C ALA A 73 -4.30 7.85 14.19
N GLY A 74 -4.63 8.09 12.92
CA GLY A 74 -3.97 9.07 12.04
C GLY A 74 -2.45 8.96 11.81
N HIS A 75 -1.75 7.95 12.31
CA HIS A 75 -0.31 7.78 12.16
C HIS A 75 0.00 6.55 11.32
N CYS A 76 0.28 6.80 10.04
CA CYS A 76 0.94 5.86 9.12
C CYS A 76 2.41 5.56 9.53
N THR A 77 2.76 5.56 10.82
CA THR A 77 4.14 5.27 11.28
C THR A 77 4.46 3.78 11.24
N ALA A 78 3.47 2.90 11.21
CA ALA A 78 3.68 1.46 11.10
C ALA A 78 4.20 1.01 9.71
N PHE A 79 4.13 1.87 8.68
CA PHE A 79 4.64 1.54 7.35
C PHE A 79 6.16 1.74 7.20
N LEU A 80 6.82 2.33 8.22
CA LEU A 80 8.25 2.69 8.19
C LEU A 80 9.12 1.90 9.19
N SER A 81 8.61 0.81 9.77
CA SER A 81 9.46 -0.15 10.50
C SER A 81 9.91 -1.26 9.55
N PHE A 82 10.84 -0.91 8.69
CA PHE A 82 11.72 -1.82 7.96
C PHE A 82 13.16 -1.38 8.18
#